data_AF-A0A945JSC9-F1
#
_entry.id   AF-A0A945JSC9-F1
#
_cell.length_a   1.000
_cell.length_b   1.000
_cell.length_c   1.000
_cell.angle_alpha   90.00
_cell.angle_beta   90.00
_cell.angle_gamma   90.00
#
_symmetry.space_group_name_H-M   'P 1'
#
loop_
_entity.id
_entity.type
_entity.pdbx_description
1 polymer ?
#
loop_
_entity_poly.entity_id
_entity_poly.type
_entity_poly.pdbx_seq_one_letter_code
_entity_poly.pdbx_strand_id
1 'polypeptide(L)'
;MGWWWSGRTGLLLGRTDACSASCLVAANTPLASAEGEQRLQRRRTDQWDRRVTSGYAQPALLVIDVQQGLDDPALGVRNNPEAEANIARLLSAWRQEELPIVHVQHNSVEPNSPLRPELPGHAFKEEARPLPGEKHFTKTVNSAFIGTGLQDYLEEEGITSLVIVGLTTDHCVSASTRMAADLGFTAMLIADATAAHGRVGYDGVTYSGEQIHRVNVVSLDGEFCRVLTSDEILLEIATTGDG
;
A
#
# COMPACT_ATOMS: atom_id res chain seq x y z
N MET A 1 46.29 -20.54 -9.99
CA MET A 1 46.29 -19.60 -11.13
C MET A 1 45.44 -18.39 -10.70
N GLY A 2 45.92 -17.28 -10.15
CA GLY A 2 47.25 -16.68 -10.20
C GLY A 2 47.33 -15.64 -11.30
N TRP A 3 46.82 -14.42 -11.08
CA TRP A 3 47.28 -13.20 -11.76
C TRP A 3 47.31 -12.03 -10.76
N TRP A 4 48.49 -11.46 -10.66
CA TRP A 4 48.94 -10.32 -9.87
C TRP A 4 49.07 -9.08 -10.75
N TRP A 5 48.92 -7.87 -10.18
CA TRP A 5 49.89 -6.76 -10.19
C TRP A 5 49.25 -5.54 -9.48
N SER A 6 49.72 -5.08 -8.30
CA SER A 6 50.81 -4.11 -8.05
C SER A 6 50.59 -2.75 -8.76
N GLY A 7 50.59 -1.56 -8.13
CA GLY A 7 50.98 -1.08 -6.81
C GLY A 7 51.59 0.33 -6.97
N ARG A 8 51.23 1.31 -6.13
CA ARG A 8 52.18 2.32 -5.61
C ARG A 8 51.59 3.25 -4.55
N THR A 9 52.35 3.35 -3.48
CA THR A 9 52.29 4.25 -2.33
C THR A 9 52.78 5.66 -2.68
N GLY A 10 52.25 6.67 -1.98
CA GLY A 10 52.78 8.03 -1.95
C GLY A 10 52.29 8.75 -0.70
N LEU A 11 53.11 8.74 0.36
CA LEU A 11 52.94 9.50 1.60
C LEU A 11 53.50 10.90 1.37
N LEU A 12 52.79 11.97 1.77
CA LEU A 12 53.36 13.30 1.95
C LEU A 12 52.83 13.94 3.24
N LEU A 13 53.76 14.17 4.16
CA LEU A 13 53.63 14.95 5.39
C LEU A 13 54.02 16.42 5.11
N GLY A 14 53.32 17.37 5.75
CA GLY A 14 53.91 18.67 6.11
C GLY A 14 53.09 19.94 5.82
N ARG A 15 52.43 20.47 6.88
CA ARG A 15 52.38 21.86 7.44
C ARG A 15 52.73 23.05 6.50
N THR A 16 52.17 24.29 6.56
CA THR A 16 51.31 25.06 7.49
C THR A 16 50.92 26.40 6.81
N ASP A 17 49.81 26.98 7.28
CA ASP A 17 49.45 28.42 7.40
C ASP A 17 49.07 29.32 6.19
N ALA A 18 47.76 29.62 6.21
CA ALA A 18 47.12 30.95 6.27
C ALA A 18 47.00 31.90 5.05
N CYS A 19 45.71 32.26 4.84
CA CYS A 19 45.17 33.56 4.44
C CYS A 19 45.11 33.93 2.94
N SER A 20 43.90 33.89 2.36
CA SER A 20 43.17 35.11 2.00
C SER A 20 41.79 34.78 1.42
N ALA A 21 40.89 35.73 1.61
CA ALA A 21 39.46 35.60 1.40
C ALA A 21 39.03 35.52 -0.07
N SER A 22 37.79 35.04 -0.23
CA SER A 22 36.84 35.31 -1.32
C SER A 22 36.49 34.09 -2.17
N CYS A 23 35.33 33.51 -1.87
CA CYS A 23 34.35 32.92 -2.79
C CYS A 23 33.32 32.15 -1.95
N LEU A 24 32.51 32.90 -1.21
CA LEU A 24 31.38 32.37 -0.45
C LEU A 24 30.11 32.90 -1.14
N VAL A 25 29.64 32.20 -2.17
CA VAL A 25 28.29 32.40 -2.72
C VAL A 25 27.68 31.07 -3.17
N ALA A 26 26.57 30.75 -2.49
CA ALA A 26 25.40 30.00 -2.91
C ALA A 26 25.49 28.48 -3.13
N ALA A 27 24.96 27.74 -2.15
CA ALA A 27 23.89 26.76 -2.40
C ALA A 27 23.05 26.57 -1.12
N ASN A 28 22.43 27.64 -0.62
CA ASN A 28 21.28 27.53 0.28
C ASN A 28 20.02 27.62 -0.59
N THR A 29 19.59 26.49 -1.14
CA THR A 29 18.20 26.36 -1.58
C THR A 29 17.35 26.40 -0.31
N PRO A 30 16.38 27.32 -0.17
CA PRO A 30 15.52 27.28 1.01
C PRO A 30 14.73 25.97 0.98
N LEU A 31 14.78 25.24 2.10
CA LEU A 31 13.75 24.24 2.41
C LEU A 31 12.41 24.93 2.21
N ALA A 32 11.52 24.32 1.43
CA ALA A 32 10.21 24.88 1.16
C ALA A 32 9.54 25.26 2.50
N SER A 33 8.94 26.45 2.58
CA SER A 33 8.20 26.82 3.79
C SER A 33 7.06 25.83 4.01
N ALA A 34 6.66 25.59 5.26
CA ALA A 34 5.52 24.74 5.58
C ALA A 34 4.25 25.14 4.80
N GLU A 35 4.09 26.43 4.48
CA GLU A 35 3.02 26.95 3.62
C GLU A 35 3.18 26.55 2.15
N GLY A 36 4.41 26.46 1.65
CA GLY A 36 4.72 25.95 0.31
C GLY A 36 4.46 24.46 0.17
N GLU A 37 4.80 23.67 1.18
CA GLU A 37 4.48 22.24 1.25
C GLU A 37 2.97 22.01 1.31
N GLN A 38 2.25 22.76 2.17
CA GLN A 38 0.79 22.72 2.25
C GLN A 38 0.11 23.12 0.94
N ARG A 39 0.67 24.08 0.20
CA ARG A 39 0.14 24.52 -1.11
C ARG A 39 0.36 23.48 -2.21
N LEU A 40 1.47 22.74 -2.16
CA LEU A 40 1.73 21.61 -3.06
C LEU A 40 0.83 20.41 -2.73
N GLN A 41 0.63 20.12 -1.45
CA GLN A 41 -0.33 19.10 -0.98
C GLN A 41 -1.74 19.39 -1.50
N ARG A 42 -2.22 20.65 -1.33
CA ARG A 42 -3.52 21.09 -1.83
C ARG A 42 -3.67 20.97 -3.34
N ARG A 43 -2.62 21.28 -4.11
CA ARG A 43 -2.64 21.13 -5.57
C ARG A 43 -2.71 19.68 -6.03
N ARG A 44 -2.10 18.75 -5.29
CA ARG A 44 -2.18 17.30 -5.56
C ARG A 44 -3.57 16.75 -5.23
N THR A 45 -4.14 17.14 -4.10
CA THR A 45 -5.54 16.80 -3.77
C THR A 45 -6.51 17.39 -4.79
N ASP A 46 -6.32 18.65 -5.23
CA ASP A 46 -7.15 19.26 -6.28
C ASP A 46 -7.05 18.53 -7.63
N GLN A 47 -5.89 17.94 -7.95
CA GLN A 47 -5.70 17.16 -9.19
C GLN A 47 -6.42 15.81 -9.12
N TRP A 48 -6.43 15.18 -7.95
CA TRP A 48 -7.20 13.96 -7.70
C TRP A 48 -8.71 14.26 -7.68
N ASP A 49 -9.14 15.29 -6.96
CA ASP A 49 -10.55 15.73 -6.90
C ASP A 49 -11.11 16.03 -8.29
N ARG A 50 -10.30 16.56 -9.22
CA ARG A 50 -10.73 16.79 -10.62
C ARG A 50 -10.95 15.51 -11.42
N ARG A 51 -10.27 14.41 -11.11
CA ARG A 51 -10.53 13.07 -11.70
C ARG A 51 -11.78 12.42 -11.11
N VAL A 52 -12.19 12.82 -9.91
CA VAL A 52 -13.25 12.22 -9.07
C VAL A 52 -14.59 12.99 -9.16
N THR A 53 -14.71 14.00 -10.03
CA THR A 53 -15.88 14.90 -10.08
C THR A 53 -17.21 14.24 -10.47
N SER A 54 -17.22 12.99 -10.96
CA SER A 54 -18.41 12.13 -10.90
C SER A 54 -18.21 11.18 -9.73
N GLY A 55 -19.08 11.25 -8.70
CA GLY A 55 -19.07 10.29 -7.59
C GLY A 55 -18.82 8.87 -8.10
N TYR A 56 -17.99 8.11 -7.39
CA TYR A 56 -17.52 6.81 -7.84
C TYR A 56 -18.71 5.92 -8.20
N ALA A 57 -18.97 5.73 -9.50
CA ALA A 57 -20.08 4.89 -9.91
C ALA A 57 -19.71 3.44 -9.55
N GLN A 58 -20.38 2.88 -8.55
CA GLN A 58 -20.26 1.47 -8.12
C GLN A 58 -18.82 1.05 -7.77
N PRO A 59 -18.18 1.64 -6.73
CA PRO A 59 -16.82 1.28 -6.38
C PRO A 59 -16.76 -0.16 -5.87
N ALA A 60 -15.84 -0.98 -6.39
CA ALA A 60 -15.68 -2.34 -5.89
C ALA A 60 -14.81 -2.37 -4.63
N LEU A 61 -15.23 -3.13 -3.62
CA LEU A 61 -14.39 -3.44 -2.46
C LEU A 61 -13.42 -4.57 -2.83
N LEU A 62 -12.14 -4.24 -2.90
CA LEU A 62 -11.05 -5.18 -3.17
C LEU A 62 -10.39 -5.60 -1.85
N VAL A 63 -10.67 -6.82 -1.41
CA VAL A 63 -10.19 -7.40 -0.15
C VAL A 63 -8.98 -8.30 -0.42
N ILE A 64 -7.79 -7.87 0.03
CA ILE A 64 -6.52 -8.52 -0.32
C ILE A 64 -5.96 -9.34 0.85
N ASP A 65 -5.79 -10.64 0.61
CA ASP A 65 -4.99 -11.57 1.43
C ASP A 65 -5.35 -11.61 2.92
N VAL A 66 -6.62 -11.46 3.27
CA VAL A 66 -7.08 -11.51 4.67
C VAL A 66 -7.15 -12.98 5.15
N GLN A 67 -5.98 -13.58 5.32
CA GLN A 67 -5.77 -15.01 5.58
C GLN A 67 -5.18 -15.27 6.97
N GLN A 68 -5.48 -16.42 7.56
CA GLN A 68 -5.08 -16.80 8.92
C GLN A 68 -3.56 -16.88 9.11
N GLY A 69 -2.82 -17.21 8.07
CA GLY A 69 -1.36 -17.31 8.11
C GLY A 69 -0.67 -15.97 8.37
N LEU A 70 -1.38 -14.84 8.22
CA LEU A 70 -0.89 -13.52 8.58
C LEU A 70 -0.98 -13.22 10.09
N ASP A 71 -1.52 -14.14 10.89
CA ASP A 71 -1.45 -14.08 12.36
C ASP A 71 -0.22 -14.79 12.94
N ASP A 72 0.65 -15.35 12.09
CA ASP A 72 1.85 -16.03 12.54
C ASP A 72 2.75 -15.05 13.33
N PRO A 73 3.03 -15.31 14.61
CA PRO A 73 3.90 -14.45 15.43
C PRO A 73 5.29 -14.24 14.84
N ALA A 74 5.77 -15.15 13.97
CA ALA A 74 7.05 -15.02 13.27
C ALA A 74 7.10 -13.83 12.31
N LEU A 75 5.95 -13.27 11.90
CA LEU A 75 5.88 -12.08 11.04
C LEU A 75 6.24 -10.79 11.79
N GLY A 76 6.23 -10.81 13.13
CA GLY A 76 6.54 -9.66 13.99
C GLY A 76 5.29 -8.98 14.56
N VAL A 77 5.48 -7.89 15.30
CA VAL A 77 4.36 -7.12 15.88
C VAL A 77 3.76 -6.22 14.82
N ARG A 78 2.45 -6.36 14.56
CA ARG A 78 1.71 -5.53 13.62
C ARG A 78 1.17 -4.24 14.23
N ASN A 79 0.88 -3.27 13.36
CA ASN A 79 -0.03 -2.18 13.68
C ASN A 79 -1.49 -2.58 13.36
N ASN A 80 -2.42 -1.65 13.60
CA ASN A 80 -3.86 -1.77 13.28
C ASN A 80 -4.46 -3.13 13.68
N PRO A 81 -4.58 -3.41 15.00
CA PRO A 81 -5.20 -4.66 15.47
C PRO A 81 -6.68 -4.77 15.11
N GLU A 82 -7.36 -3.63 14.87
CA GLU A 82 -8.77 -3.57 14.49
C GLU A 82 -9.01 -3.65 12.97
N ALA A 83 -7.96 -3.86 12.15
CA ALA A 83 -8.10 -3.83 10.69
C ALA A 83 -9.14 -4.83 10.17
N GLU A 84 -9.15 -6.06 10.70
CA GLU A 84 -10.11 -7.09 10.35
C GLU A 84 -11.55 -6.70 10.73
N ALA A 85 -11.75 -6.07 11.89
CA ALA A 85 -13.07 -5.57 12.30
C ALA A 85 -13.56 -4.44 11.38
N ASN A 86 -12.67 -3.56 10.94
CA ASN A 86 -12.97 -2.53 9.95
C ASN A 86 -13.29 -3.13 8.57
N ILE A 87 -12.54 -4.15 8.13
CA ILE A 87 -12.83 -4.88 6.89
C ILE A 87 -14.23 -5.52 6.97
N ALA A 88 -14.60 -6.13 8.09
CA ALA A 88 -15.92 -6.72 8.27
C ALA A 88 -17.05 -5.68 8.23
N ARG A 89 -16.84 -4.48 8.79
CA ARG A 89 -17.78 -3.34 8.68
C ARG A 89 -17.97 -2.94 7.21
N LEU A 90 -16.87 -2.78 6.47
CA LEU A 90 -16.90 -2.40 5.05
C LEU A 90 -17.58 -3.47 4.20
N LEU A 91 -17.24 -4.75 4.39
CA LEU A 91 -17.91 -5.86 3.71
C LEU A 91 -19.42 -5.86 3.98
N SER A 92 -19.83 -5.62 5.23
CA SER A 92 -21.24 -5.56 5.59
C SER A 92 -21.97 -4.42 4.88
N ALA A 93 -21.36 -3.24 4.80
CA ALA A 93 -21.92 -2.09 4.08
C ALA A 93 -22.01 -2.35 2.57
N TRP A 94 -20.95 -2.88 1.95
CA TRP A 94 -20.97 -3.22 0.51
C TRP A 94 -22.05 -4.24 0.17
N ARG A 95 -22.25 -5.25 1.04
CA ARG A 95 -23.33 -6.23 0.88
C ARG A 95 -24.71 -5.61 1.00
N GLN A 96 -24.90 -4.65 1.90
CA GLN A 96 -26.18 -3.97 2.11
C GLN A 96 -26.55 -3.06 0.93
N GLU A 97 -25.56 -2.39 0.36
CA GLU A 97 -25.72 -1.49 -0.80
C GLU A 97 -25.63 -2.22 -2.15
N GLU A 98 -25.55 -3.56 -2.13
CA GLU A 98 -25.39 -4.41 -3.32
C GLU A 98 -24.22 -3.99 -4.25
N LEU A 99 -23.17 -3.42 -3.66
CA LEU A 99 -21.99 -2.96 -4.36
C LEU A 99 -21.04 -4.14 -4.69
N PRO A 100 -20.20 -4.04 -5.74
CA PRO A 100 -19.30 -5.13 -6.11
C PRO A 100 -18.26 -5.46 -5.03
N ILE A 101 -18.07 -6.74 -4.72
CA ILE A 101 -17.05 -7.24 -3.78
C ILE A 101 -16.15 -8.23 -4.51
N VAL A 102 -14.83 -8.03 -4.36
CA VAL A 102 -13.80 -8.89 -4.94
C VAL A 102 -12.80 -9.28 -3.86
N HIS A 103 -12.63 -10.59 -3.67
CA HIS A 103 -11.65 -11.17 -2.77
C HIS A 103 -10.43 -11.66 -3.54
N VAL A 104 -9.27 -11.44 -2.95
CA VAL A 104 -8.00 -11.94 -3.47
C VAL A 104 -7.31 -12.76 -2.39
N GLN A 105 -6.88 -13.96 -2.76
CA GLN A 105 -6.19 -14.89 -1.87
C GLN A 105 -4.77 -15.17 -2.37
N HIS A 106 -3.79 -15.13 -1.48
CA HIS A 106 -2.42 -15.47 -1.79
C HIS A 106 -2.17 -16.97 -1.64
N ASN A 107 -1.69 -17.58 -2.72
CA ASN A 107 -1.22 -18.96 -2.80
C ASN A 107 0.30 -18.93 -2.80
N SER A 108 0.92 -18.97 -1.63
CA SER A 108 2.37 -18.88 -1.55
C SER A 108 3.04 -20.13 -2.12
N VAL A 109 4.07 -19.93 -2.93
CA VAL A 109 4.95 -21.00 -3.44
C VAL A 109 6.22 -21.16 -2.59
N GLU A 110 6.42 -20.30 -1.59
CA GLU A 110 7.59 -20.31 -0.73
C GLU A 110 7.50 -21.45 0.29
N PRO A 111 8.55 -22.29 0.42
CA PRO A 111 8.47 -23.52 1.21
C PRO A 111 8.04 -23.36 2.67
N ASN A 112 8.39 -22.24 3.29
CA ASN A 112 8.12 -21.97 4.71
C ASN A 112 7.01 -20.94 4.94
N SER A 113 6.27 -20.56 3.89
CA SER A 113 5.20 -19.59 4.05
C SER A 113 3.99 -20.19 4.77
N PRO A 114 3.38 -19.48 5.74
CA PRO A 114 2.14 -19.92 6.36
C PRO A 114 0.94 -19.85 5.41
N LEU A 115 1.09 -19.22 4.23
CA LEU A 115 0.06 -19.02 3.21
C LEU A 115 0.10 -20.07 2.08
N ARG A 116 0.78 -21.21 2.31
CA ARG A 116 0.78 -22.32 1.34
C ARG A 116 -0.61 -22.99 1.29
N PRO A 117 -1.19 -23.29 0.11
CA PRO A 117 -2.57 -23.80 -0.02
C PRO A 117 -2.95 -25.03 0.80
N GLU A 118 -1.99 -25.88 1.11
CA GLU A 118 -2.16 -27.09 1.90
C GLU A 118 -2.13 -26.86 3.42
N LEU A 119 -1.78 -25.65 3.87
CA LEU A 119 -1.66 -25.31 5.29
C LEU A 119 -2.92 -24.60 5.80
N PRO A 120 -3.26 -24.76 7.09
CA PRO A 120 -4.41 -24.08 7.68
C PRO A 120 -4.35 -22.55 7.55
N GLY A 121 -3.15 -21.97 7.58
CA GLY A 121 -2.94 -20.52 7.43
C GLY A 121 -3.37 -19.97 6.07
N HIS A 122 -3.57 -20.81 5.06
CA HIS A 122 -4.10 -20.38 3.77
C HIS A 122 -5.56 -19.94 3.83
N ALA A 123 -6.34 -20.47 4.77
CA ALA A 123 -7.75 -20.13 4.91
C ALA A 123 -7.96 -18.63 5.17
N PHE A 124 -9.07 -18.08 4.66
CA PHE A 124 -9.51 -16.75 5.02
C PHE A 124 -9.75 -16.65 6.54
N LYS A 125 -9.53 -15.46 7.08
CA LYS A 125 -10.04 -15.08 8.41
C LYS A 125 -11.57 -14.96 8.33
N GLU A 126 -12.26 -15.24 9.44
CA GLU A 126 -13.73 -15.30 9.44
C GLU A 126 -14.36 -13.92 9.12
N GLU A 127 -13.72 -12.86 9.58
CA GLU A 127 -14.09 -11.46 9.40
C GLU A 127 -14.18 -11.05 7.93
N ALA A 128 -13.42 -11.72 7.06
CA ALA A 128 -13.31 -11.43 5.64
C ALA A 128 -13.66 -12.64 4.75
N ARG A 129 -14.37 -13.63 5.29
CA ARG A 129 -14.72 -14.83 4.52
C ARG A 129 -15.63 -14.47 3.34
N PRO A 130 -15.31 -14.91 2.11
CA PRO A 130 -16.19 -14.73 0.95
C PRO A 130 -17.54 -15.44 1.16
N LEU A 131 -18.62 -14.79 0.74
CA LEU A 131 -19.96 -15.38 0.65
C LEU A 131 -20.21 -15.98 -0.74
N PRO A 132 -21.16 -16.93 -0.86
CA PRO A 132 -21.57 -17.45 -2.17
C PRO A 132 -21.96 -16.34 -3.14
N GLY A 133 -21.36 -16.32 -4.32
CA GLY A 133 -21.61 -15.32 -5.36
C GLY A 133 -20.59 -14.17 -5.39
N GLU A 134 -19.87 -13.91 -4.30
CA GLU A 134 -18.79 -12.92 -4.28
C GLU A 134 -17.60 -13.40 -5.12
N LYS A 135 -16.97 -12.48 -5.86
CA LYS A 135 -15.87 -12.85 -6.75
C LYS A 135 -14.60 -13.12 -5.96
N HIS A 136 -13.86 -14.12 -6.40
CA HIS A 136 -12.64 -14.58 -5.74
C HIS A 136 -11.57 -14.89 -6.79
N PHE A 137 -10.39 -14.30 -6.62
CA PHE A 137 -9.20 -14.57 -7.40
C PHE A 137 -8.07 -15.07 -6.50
N THR A 138 -7.19 -15.89 -7.06
CA THR A 138 -5.98 -16.33 -6.38
C THR A 138 -4.75 -15.78 -7.09
N LYS A 139 -3.67 -15.52 -6.34
CA LYS A 139 -2.39 -15.01 -6.87
C LYS A 139 -1.20 -15.68 -6.18
N THR A 140 -0.07 -15.74 -6.88
CA THR A 140 1.20 -16.27 -6.33
C THR A 140 2.27 -15.19 -6.13
N VAL A 141 1.96 -13.93 -6.47
CA VAL A 141 2.83 -12.76 -6.33
C VAL A 141 2.14 -11.65 -5.52
N ASN A 142 2.83 -10.53 -5.29
CA ASN A 142 2.31 -9.44 -4.44
C ASN A 142 1.09 -8.75 -5.07
N SER A 143 1.20 -8.29 -6.32
CA SER A 143 0.12 -7.57 -7.00
C SER A 143 -1.07 -8.48 -7.31
N ALA A 144 -2.27 -8.00 -7.00
CA ALA A 144 -3.53 -8.70 -7.24
C ALA A 144 -3.87 -8.92 -8.72
N PHE A 145 -3.29 -8.15 -9.65
CA PHE A 145 -3.60 -8.28 -11.07
C PHE A 145 -2.55 -9.04 -11.89
N ILE A 146 -1.36 -9.32 -11.34
CA ILE A 146 -0.32 -10.03 -12.11
C ILE A 146 -0.63 -11.53 -12.14
N GLY A 147 -0.81 -12.07 -13.34
CA GLY A 147 -1.08 -13.50 -13.53
C GLY A 147 -2.45 -13.94 -13.01
N THR A 148 -3.37 -12.99 -12.85
CA THR A 148 -4.77 -13.23 -12.47
C THR A 148 -5.70 -12.73 -13.56
N GLY A 149 -6.99 -13.05 -13.48
CA GLY A 149 -8.05 -12.48 -14.34
C GLY A 149 -8.73 -11.25 -13.73
N LEU A 150 -8.12 -10.61 -12.73
CA LEU A 150 -8.76 -9.52 -11.98
C LEU A 150 -9.02 -8.30 -12.86
N GLN A 151 -8.04 -7.88 -13.67
CA GLN A 151 -8.20 -6.72 -14.54
C GLN A 151 -9.34 -6.93 -15.55
N ASP A 152 -9.30 -8.04 -16.28
CA ASP A 152 -10.31 -8.39 -17.28
C ASP A 152 -11.72 -8.37 -16.68
N TYR A 153 -11.89 -8.97 -15.50
CA TYR A 153 -13.17 -8.96 -14.79
C TYR A 153 -13.65 -7.54 -14.44
N LEU A 154 -12.76 -6.70 -13.89
CA LEU A 154 -13.12 -5.33 -13.52
C LEU A 154 -13.53 -4.51 -14.76
N GLU A 155 -12.83 -4.70 -15.89
CA GLU A 155 -13.16 -4.05 -17.16
C GLU A 155 -14.49 -4.56 -17.75
N GLU A 156 -14.73 -5.87 -17.72
CA GLU A 156 -15.97 -6.49 -18.20
C GLU A 156 -17.21 -6.02 -17.41
N GLU A 157 -17.08 -5.84 -16.10
CA GLU A 157 -18.13 -5.31 -15.23
C GLU A 157 -18.23 -3.78 -15.24
N GLY A 158 -17.36 -3.09 -15.99
CA GLY A 158 -17.34 -1.63 -16.06
C GLY A 158 -16.93 -0.95 -14.75
N ILE A 159 -16.23 -1.66 -13.86
CA ILE A 159 -15.76 -1.15 -12.57
C ILE A 159 -14.53 -0.28 -12.81
N THR A 160 -14.62 1.00 -12.45
CA THR A 160 -13.53 1.97 -12.66
C THR A 160 -12.92 2.49 -11.35
N SER A 161 -13.54 2.16 -10.22
CA SER A 161 -13.17 2.64 -8.89
C SER A 161 -13.00 1.49 -7.92
N LEU A 162 -11.92 1.49 -7.14
CA LEU A 162 -11.57 0.42 -6.21
C LEU A 162 -11.37 0.98 -4.81
N VAL A 163 -12.06 0.40 -3.83
CA VAL A 163 -11.77 0.58 -2.40
C VAL A 163 -10.94 -0.59 -1.93
N ILE A 164 -9.69 -0.33 -1.54
CA ILE A 164 -8.66 -1.34 -1.30
C ILE A 164 -8.43 -1.49 0.19
N VAL A 165 -8.55 -2.73 0.67
CA VAL A 165 -8.34 -3.15 2.05
C VAL A 165 -7.53 -4.45 2.12
N GLY A 166 -7.04 -4.81 3.31
CA GLY A 166 -6.39 -6.10 3.55
C GLY A 166 -4.92 -6.00 3.92
N LEU A 167 -4.15 -7.06 3.65
CA LEU A 167 -2.81 -7.22 4.21
C LEU A 167 -1.76 -7.70 3.20
N THR A 168 -0.47 -7.41 3.39
CA THR A 168 0.06 -6.34 4.25
C THR A 168 0.19 -5.03 3.46
N THR A 169 0.09 -3.90 4.16
CA THR A 169 0.13 -2.54 3.58
C THR A 169 1.33 -2.34 2.65
N ASP A 170 2.50 -2.74 3.08
CA ASP A 170 3.79 -2.52 2.43
C ASP A 170 4.14 -3.52 1.31
N HIS A 171 3.40 -4.63 1.22
CA HIS A 171 3.61 -5.67 0.23
C HIS A 171 2.42 -5.74 -0.74
N CYS A 172 1.51 -6.70 -0.53
CA CYS A 172 0.44 -7.02 -1.47
C CYS A 172 -0.52 -5.85 -1.70
N VAL A 173 -0.82 -5.08 -0.65
CA VAL A 173 -1.67 -3.90 -0.75
C VAL A 173 -0.98 -2.81 -1.55
N SER A 174 0.21 -2.34 -1.17
CA SER A 174 0.97 -1.32 -1.90
C SER A 174 1.21 -1.69 -3.37
N ALA A 175 1.60 -2.94 -3.65
CA ALA A 175 1.80 -3.41 -5.01
C ALA A 175 0.52 -3.35 -5.85
N SER A 176 -0.62 -3.76 -5.26
CA SER A 176 -1.91 -3.74 -5.95
C SER A 176 -2.45 -2.32 -6.11
N THR A 177 -2.31 -1.46 -5.10
CA THR A 177 -2.74 -0.05 -5.16
C THR A 177 -1.98 0.72 -6.24
N ARG A 178 -0.66 0.53 -6.34
CA ARG A 178 0.14 1.17 -7.40
C ARG A 178 -0.32 0.71 -8.78
N MET A 179 -0.49 -0.60 -8.94
CA MET A 179 -0.87 -1.15 -10.23
C MET A 179 -2.30 -0.78 -10.63
N ALA A 180 -3.23 -0.71 -9.68
CA ALA A 180 -4.57 -0.19 -9.92
C ALA A 180 -4.51 1.22 -10.54
N ALA A 181 -3.69 2.11 -9.96
CA ALA A 181 -3.51 3.47 -10.45
C ALA A 181 -2.87 3.50 -11.85
N ASP A 182 -1.81 2.71 -12.06
CA ASP A 182 -1.08 2.64 -13.34
C ASP A 182 -1.95 2.05 -14.47
N LEU A 183 -2.89 1.16 -14.12
CA LEU A 183 -3.91 0.60 -15.03
C LEU A 183 -5.08 1.56 -15.27
N GLY A 184 -5.14 2.71 -14.58
CA GLY A 184 -6.16 3.74 -14.77
C GLY A 184 -7.40 3.61 -13.88
N PHE A 185 -7.42 2.69 -12.92
CA PHE A 185 -8.47 2.64 -11.91
C PHE A 185 -8.33 3.78 -10.92
N THR A 186 -9.47 4.29 -10.44
CA THR A 186 -9.50 5.25 -9.35
C THR A 186 -9.44 4.51 -8.02
N ALA A 187 -8.28 4.53 -7.37
CA ALA A 187 -8.04 3.78 -6.15
C ALA A 187 -8.27 4.62 -4.88
N MET A 188 -8.94 4.03 -3.90
CA MET A 188 -9.07 4.52 -2.54
C MET A 188 -8.47 3.48 -1.60
N LEU A 189 -7.50 3.87 -0.77
CA LEU A 189 -6.87 2.98 0.20
C LEU A 189 -7.40 3.28 1.59
N ILE A 190 -7.94 2.26 2.27
CA ILE A 190 -8.48 2.43 3.62
C ILE A 190 -7.41 2.11 4.66
N ALA A 191 -6.79 3.15 5.23
CA ALA A 191 -5.59 3.02 6.04
C ALA A 191 -5.82 2.16 7.30
N ASP A 192 -6.90 2.39 8.03
CA ASP A 192 -7.29 1.65 9.24
C ASP A 192 -7.86 0.25 8.96
N ALA A 193 -8.05 -0.12 7.69
CA ALA A 193 -8.42 -1.46 7.23
C ALA A 193 -7.25 -2.16 6.50
N THR A 194 -6.02 -1.71 6.74
CA THR A 194 -4.80 -2.40 6.32
C THR A 194 -3.77 -2.43 7.45
N ALA A 195 -2.82 -3.35 7.40
CA ALA A 195 -1.80 -3.47 8.45
C ALA A 195 -0.43 -3.91 7.90
N ALA A 196 0.63 -3.53 8.60
CA ALA A 196 1.99 -3.99 8.35
C ALA A 196 2.62 -4.57 9.63
N HIS A 197 3.62 -5.42 9.46
CA HIS A 197 4.38 -6.02 10.55
C HIS A 197 5.75 -5.36 10.73
N GLY A 198 6.20 -5.24 11.97
CA GLY A 198 7.53 -4.76 12.29
C GLY A 198 8.63 -5.74 11.88
N ARG A 199 9.76 -5.23 11.37
CA ARG A 199 10.88 -6.05 10.88
C ARG A 199 12.20 -5.30 10.91
N VAL A 200 13.28 -6.05 10.79
CA VAL A 200 14.65 -5.52 10.69
C VAL A 200 14.93 -5.14 9.24
N GLY A 201 15.38 -3.90 9.02
CA GLY A 201 15.78 -3.38 7.72
C GLY A 201 17.13 -3.92 7.25
N TYR A 202 17.47 -3.61 5.99
CA TYR A 202 18.75 -4.02 5.38
C TYR A 202 19.98 -3.41 6.10
N ASP A 203 19.77 -2.35 6.85
CA ASP A 203 20.74 -1.64 7.67
C ASP A 203 20.83 -2.17 9.12
N GLY A 204 20.08 -3.23 9.43
CA GLY A 204 20.02 -3.81 10.78
C GLY A 204 19.13 -3.03 11.76
N VAL A 205 18.47 -1.95 11.33
CA VAL A 205 17.57 -1.17 12.18
C VAL A 205 16.21 -1.84 12.25
N THR A 206 15.63 -1.93 13.45
CA THR A 206 14.26 -2.42 13.62
C THR A 206 13.27 -1.30 13.37
N TYR A 207 12.32 -1.54 12.46
CA TYR A 207 11.20 -0.66 12.19
C TYR A 207 9.92 -1.30 12.69
N SER A 208 9.09 -0.53 13.40
CA SER A 208 7.78 -1.00 13.85
C SER A 208 6.81 -1.16 12.68
N GLY A 209 5.79 -2.00 12.86
CA GLY A 209 4.70 -2.13 11.87
C GLY A 209 4.06 -0.77 11.56
N GLU A 210 3.93 0.10 12.57
CA GLU A 210 3.41 1.46 12.42
C GLU A 210 4.29 2.34 11.53
N GLN A 211 5.62 2.30 11.73
CA GLN A 211 6.55 3.06 10.88
C GLN A 211 6.47 2.60 9.42
N ILE A 212 6.45 1.28 9.20
CA ILE A 212 6.38 0.68 7.86
C ILE A 212 5.06 1.03 7.19
N HIS A 213 3.94 0.87 7.90
CA HIS A 213 2.61 1.20 7.42
C HIS A 213 2.52 2.67 7.03
N ARG A 214 2.86 3.58 7.94
CA ARG A 214 2.71 5.02 7.73
C ARG A 214 3.53 5.53 6.55
N VAL A 215 4.78 5.07 6.41
CA VAL A 215 5.62 5.47 5.27
C VAL A 215 5.03 4.99 3.94
N ASN A 216 4.48 3.78 3.89
CA ASN A 216 3.82 3.27 2.69
C ASN A 216 2.53 4.03 2.38
N VAL A 217 1.66 4.25 3.38
CA VAL A 217 0.42 5.02 3.21
C VAL A 217 0.72 6.42 2.68
N VAL A 218 1.68 7.15 3.27
CA VAL A 218 2.04 8.51 2.80
C VAL A 218 2.65 8.51 1.39
N SER A 219 3.32 7.42 1.00
CA SER A 219 3.90 7.28 -0.34
C SER A 219 2.88 6.91 -1.41
N LEU A 220 1.73 6.36 -1.01
CA LEU A 220 0.63 6.00 -1.90
C LEU A 220 -0.34 7.17 -2.08
N ASP A 221 -0.61 7.91 -1.00
CA ASP A 221 -1.58 9.01 -0.97
C ASP A 221 -1.25 10.10 -2.00
N GLY A 222 -2.26 10.51 -2.76
CA GLY A 222 -2.24 11.58 -3.76
C GLY A 222 -1.41 11.32 -5.02
N GLU A 223 -0.63 10.24 -5.08
CA GLU A 223 0.08 9.81 -6.30
C GLU A 223 -0.62 8.59 -6.94
N PHE A 224 -0.93 7.58 -6.13
CA PHE A 224 -1.53 6.31 -6.59
C PHE A 224 -2.99 6.18 -6.15
N CYS A 225 -3.36 6.71 -4.99
CA CYS A 225 -4.71 6.60 -4.46
C CYS A 225 -5.08 7.81 -3.61
N ARG A 226 -6.36 7.94 -3.28
CA ARG A 226 -6.80 8.72 -2.12
C ARG A 226 -6.79 7.84 -0.88
N VAL A 227 -6.13 8.28 0.18
CA VAL A 227 -6.18 7.58 1.48
C VAL A 227 -7.39 8.05 2.29
N LEU A 228 -8.10 7.10 2.89
CA LEU A 228 -9.27 7.31 3.74
C LEU A 228 -9.22 6.40 4.96
N THR A 229 -10.07 6.69 5.94
CA THR A 229 -10.47 5.77 7.01
C THR A 229 -11.75 5.02 6.64
N SER A 230 -12.02 3.93 7.34
CA SER A 230 -13.24 3.14 7.17
C SER A 230 -14.50 3.96 7.45
N ASP A 231 -14.47 4.85 8.44
CA ASP A 231 -15.59 5.75 8.74
C ASP A 231 -15.82 6.78 7.64
N GLU A 232 -14.77 7.37 7.06
CA GLU A 232 -14.89 8.34 5.97
C GLU A 232 -15.51 7.72 4.71
N ILE A 233 -15.05 6.53 4.28
CA ILE A 233 -15.62 5.89 3.08
C ILE A 233 -17.06 5.41 3.30
N LEU A 234 -17.40 4.96 4.51
CA LEU A 234 -18.78 4.60 4.85
C LEU A 234 -19.72 5.81 4.78
N LEU A 235 -19.26 6.98 5.23
CA LEU A 235 -20.01 8.22 5.09
C LEU A 235 -20.22 8.60 3.61
N GLU A 236 -19.18 8.50 2.78
CA GLU A 236 -19.27 8.84 1.35
C GLU A 236 -20.27 7.94 0.59
N ILE A 237 -20.27 6.63 0.87
CA ILE A 237 -21.17 5.68 0.22
C ILE A 237 -22.63 5.91 0.65
N ALA A 238 -22.87 6.14 1.94
CA ALA A 238 -24.21 6.46 2.42
C ALA A 238 -24.79 7.71 1.75
N THR A 239 -23.98 8.73 1.48
CA THR A 239 -24.44 9.97 0.83
C THR A 239 -24.73 9.83 -0.67
N THR A 240 -24.26 8.76 -1.31
CA THR A 240 -24.47 8.53 -2.76
C THR A 240 -25.78 7.81 -3.06
N GLY A 241 -26.37 7.12 -2.07
CA GLY A 241 -27.64 6.39 -2.20
C GLY A 241 -28.92 7.24 -2.11
N ASP A 242 -28.81 8.52 -1.72
CA ASP A 242 -29.95 9.43 -1.53
C ASP A 242 -30.36 10.23 -2.80
N GLY A 243 -29.85 9.83 -3.98
CA GLY A 243 -29.99 10.55 -5.26
C GLY A 243 -30.98 9.96 -6.26
#